data_AF-A0A2V7X4H4-F1
#
_entry.id   AF-A0A2V7X4H4-F1
#
_cell.length_a   1.000
_cell.length_b   1.000
_cell.length_c   1.000
_cell.angle_alpha   90.00
_cell.angle_beta   90.00
_cell.angle_gamma   90.00
#
_symmetry.space_group_name_H-M   'P 1'
#
loop_
_entity.id
_entity.type
_entity.pdbx_description
1 polymer ?
#
loop_
_entity_poly.entity_id
_entity_poly.type
_entity_poly.pdbx_seq_one_letter_code
_entity_poly.pdbx_strand_id
1 'polypeptide(L)'
;SETVNRASAGGLEHVKVASIGNVVQAIEALKKRGLWIVGFDASGTERWDAIDYRRPIALVLGGEGRGIRRLVREHCDHLVSIPLFGHVGSLNVSVAAGVALYEAVRQRGAVPSHVRPIPVRAAAGPGIVGPGAQDGETDPGLVARYVAEDDDEEEADESRDRPCSSP
;
A
#
# COMPACT_ATOMS: atom_id res chain seq x y z
N SER A 1 -25.43 15.93 1.61
CA SER A 1 -24.63 17.16 1.51
C SER A 1 -24.39 17.44 0.04
N GLU A 2 -24.78 18.62 -0.44
CA GLU A 2 -24.77 19.06 -1.85
C GLU A 2 -23.39 18.95 -2.52
N THR A 3 -22.32 19.05 -1.74
CA THR A 3 -20.92 18.87 -2.16
C THR A 3 -20.61 17.45 -2.63
N VAL A 4 -21.23 16.44 -2.01
CA VAL A 4 -20.99 15.02 -2.34
C VAL A 4 -21.67 14.65 -3.66
N ASN A 5 -22.82 15.27 -3.96
CA ASN A 5 -23.55 15.05 -5.23
C ASN A 5 -22.76 15.62 -6.41
N ARG A 6 -22.13 16.79 -6.24
CA ARG A 6 -21.27 17.41 -7.27
C ARG A 6 -19.99 16.60 -7.54
N ALA A 7 -19.39 16.03 -6.50
CA ALA A 7 -18.15 15.25 -6.61
C ALA A 7 -18.34 13.86 -7.25
N SER A 8 -19.57 13.34 -7.32
CA SER A 8 -19.86 11.96 -7.73
C SER A 8 -20.35 11.82 -9.17
N ALA A 9 -20.37 12.90 -9.97
CA ALA A 9 -20.71 12.89 -11.40
C ALA A 9 -21.95 12.04 -11.76
N GLY A 10 -22.99 12.06 -10.91
CA GLY A 10 -24.24 11.30 -11.10
C GLY A 10 -24.25 9.86 -10.54
N GLY A 11 -23.10 9.29 -10.16
CA GLY A 11 -23.04 7.88 -9.73
C GLY A 11 -23.85 7.54 -8.46
N LEU A 12 -24.17 8.51 -7.62
CA LEU A 12 -24.93 8.29 -6.38
C LEU A 12 -26.38 7.85 -6.60
N GLU A 13 -26.99 8.18 -7.75
CA GLU A 13 -28.38 7.81 -8.03
C GLU A 13 -28.55 6.32 -8.33
N HIS A 14 -27.45 5.62 -8.63
CA HIS A 14 -27.42 4.21 -8.97
C HIS A 14 -26.81 3.32 -7.87
N VAL A 15 -26.27 3.90 -6.80
CA VAL A 15 -25.61 3.16 -5.71
C VAL A 15 -26.42 3.28 -4.42
N LYS A 16 -26.78 2.13 -3.83
CA LYS A 16 -27.45 2.11 -2.51
C LYS A 16 -26.44 2.49 -1.43
N VAL A 17 -26.71 3.58 -0.71
CA VAL A 17 -25.88 4.07 0.39
C VAL A 17 -26.57 3.77 1.72
N ALA A 18 -25.82 3.26 2.70
CA ALA A 18 -26.28 3.05 4.06
C ALA A 18 -25.28 3.62 5.06
N SER A 19 -25.79 4.26 6.12
CA SER A 19 -24.97 4.68 7.27
C SER A 19 -25.07 3.62 8.36
N ILE A 20 -23.93 3.25 8.95
CA ILE A 20 -23.84 2.22 9.98
C ILE A 20 -23.19 2.79 11.24
N GLY A 21 -23.67 2.37 12.41
CA GLY A 21 -23.08 2.77 13.70
C GLY A 21 -21.82 2.00 14.07
N ASN A 22 -21.72 0.73 13.65
CA ASN A 22 -20.62 -0.16 13.99
C ASN A 22 -20.17 -1.00 12.78
N VAL A 23 -18.94 -0.74 12.32
CA VAL A 23 -18.35 -1.41 11.15
C VAL A 23 -18.11 -2.90 11.39
N VAL A 24 -17.73 -3.30 12.62
CA VAL A 24 -17.48 -4.71 12.97
C VAL A 24 -18.78 -5.51 12.87
N GLN A 25 -19.87 -5.00 13.40
CA GLN A 25 -21.19 -5.65 13.29
C GLN A 25 -21.66 -5.77 11.83
N ALA A 26 -21.40 -4.75 11.01
CA ALA A 26 -21.70 -4.81 9.58
C ALA A 26 -20.86 -5.89 8.87
N ILE A 27 -19.57 -5.98 9.18
CA ILE A 27 -18.67 -7.02 8.67
C ILE A 27 -19.19 -8.41 9.05
N GLU A 28 -19.53 -8.65 10.31
CA GLU A 28 -20.08 -9.94 10.76
C GLU A 28 -21.37 -10.31 10.01
N ALA A 29 -22.25 -9.34 9.79
CA ALA A 29 -23.48 -9.55 9.03
C ALA A 29 -23.21 -9.89 7.56
N LEU A 30 -22.19 -9.29 6.94
CA LEU A 30 -21.77 -9.60 5.57
C LEU A 30 -21.11 -10.99 5.48
N LYS A 31 -20.26 -11.34 6.45
CA LYS A 31 -19.67 -12.69 6.53
C LYS A 31 -20.74 -13.77 6.67
N LYS A 32 -21.77 -13.55 7.50
CA LYS A 32 -22.94 -14.45 7.62
C LYS A 32 -23.71 -14.64 6.30
N ARG A 33 -23.56 -13.73 5.34
CA ARG A 33 -24.13 -13.81 3.99
C ARG A 33 -23.17 -14.40 2.96
N GLY A 34 -22.01 -14.90 3.39
CA GLY A 34 -21.00 -15.53 2.53
C GLY A 34 -20.08 -14.56 1.80
N LEU A 35 -19.99 -13.29 2.21
CA LEU A 35 -19.04 -12.34 1.66
C LEU A 35 -17.69 -12.44 2.37
N TRP A 36 -16.62 -12.39 1.58
CA TRP A 36 -15.25 -12.24 2.06
C TRP A 36 -14.90 -10.77 2.23
N ILE A 37 -14.17 -10.43 3.28
CA ILE A 37 -13.87 -9.06 3.66
C ILE A 37 -12.41 -8.75 3.33
N VAL A 38 -12.21 -7.82 2.40
CA VAL A 38 -10.87 -7.41 1.95
C VAL A 38 -10.64 -5.97 2.43
N GLY A 39 -9.75 -5.82 3.40
CA GLY A 39 -9.34 -4.53 3.94
C GLY A 39 -8.14 -3.96 3.20
N PHE A 40 -8.20 -2.68 2.83
CA PHE A 40 -7.09 -1.95 2.24
C PHE A 40 -6.42 -1.05 3.29
N ASP A 41 -5.18 -1.39 3.64
CA ASP A 41 -4.38 -0.67 4.62
C ASP A 41 -2.90 -0.69 4.22
N ALA A 42 -2.16 0.37 4.54
CA ALA A 42 -0.73 0.42 4.27
C ALA A 42 0.05 -0.68 5.05
N SER A 43 -0.47 -1.13 6.19
CA SER A 43 0.10 -2.24 6.96
C SER A 43 -0.31 -3.62 6.43
N GLY A 44 -1.02 -3.71 5.30
CA GLY A 44 -1.42 -4.97 4.70
C GLY A 44 -0.22 -5.76 4.18
N THR A 45 -0.17 -7.05 4.51
CA THR A 45 0.92 -7.95 4.13
C THR A 45 0.71 -8.61 2.77
N GLU A 46 -0.53 -8.63 2.29
CA GLU A 46 -0.88 -9.19 0.99
C GLU A 46 -0.91 -8.09 -0.07
N ARG A 47 -0.61 -8.43 -1.33
CA ARG A 47 -0.76 -7.48 -2.44
C ARG A 47 -2.22 -7.41 -2.86
N TRP A 48 -2.70 -6.21 -3.15
CA TRP A 48 -4.05 -5.98 -3.68
C TRP A 48 -4.37 -6.74 -4.97
N ASP A 49 -3.38 -7.14 -5.77
CA ASP A 49 -3.59 -7.89 -7.01
C ASP A 49 -3.44 -9.42 -6.86
N ALA A 50 -3.12 -9.89 -5.66
CA ALA A 50 -2.99 -11.32 -5.35
C ALA A 50 -4.29 -11.97 -4.87
N ILE A 51 -5.31 -11.16 -4.54
CA ILE A 51 -6.60 -11.65 -4.05
C ILE A 51 -7.49 -12.11 -5.21
N ASP A 52 -8.30 -13.15 -4.98
CA ASP A 52 -9.32 -13.61 -5.92
C ASP A 52 -10.62 -12.81 -5.77
N TYR A 53 -10.76 -11.75 -6.57
CA TYR A 53 -11.93 -10.86 -6.57
C TYR A 53 -13.13 -11.44 -7.33
N ARG A 54 -13.08 -12.67 -7.87
CA ARG A 54 -14.22 -13.29 -8.56
C ARG A 54 -15.30 -13.76 -7.59
N ARG A 55 -14.93 -14.00 -6.33
CA ARG A 55 -15.84 -14.44 -5.25
C ARG A 55 -16.73 -13.29 -4.74
N PRO A 56 -17.82 -13.55 -4.02
CA PRO A 56 -18.55 -12.49 -3.31
C PRO A 56 -17.65 -11.83 -2.26
N ILE A 57 -17.39 -10.53 -2.42
CA ILE A 57 -16.49 -9.78 -1.52
C ILE A 57 -17.13 -8.47 -1.06
N ALA A 58 -16.68 -7.99 0.09
CA ALA A 58 -16.89 -6.64 0.57
C ALA A 58 -15.52 -5.96 0.76
N LEU A 59 -15.37 -4.76 0.19
CA LEU A 59 -14.15 -3.97 0.32
C LEU A 59 -14.28 -3.06 1.53
N VAL A 60 -13.23 -3.01 2.36
CA VAL A 60 -13.13 -2.10 3.50
C VAL A 60 -11.97 -1.16 3.24
N LEU A 61 -12.27 0.14 3.21
CA LEU A 61 -11.29 1.20 2.98
C LEU A 61 -11.15 2.01 4.27
N GLY A 62 -9.91 2.30 4.66
CA GLY A 62 -9.60 3.08 5.86
C GLY A 62 -9.97 4.57 5.75
N GLY A 63 -9.89 5.27 6.87
CA GLY A 63 -9.97 6.72 6.91
C GLY A 63 -8.64 7.38 6.54
N GLU A 64 -8.70 8.60 6.00
CA GLU A 64 -7.51 9.36 5.62
C GLU A 64 -6.51 9.49 6.78
N GLY A 65 -5.23 9.21 6.51
CA GLY A 65 -4.11 9.31 7.44
C GLY A 65 -4.00 8.20 8.50
N ARG A 66 -5.11 7.60 8.96
CA ARG A 66 -5.09 6.56 10.01
C ARG A 66 -5.32 5.14 9.52
N GLY A 67 -5.73 4.96 8.26
CA GLY A 67 -6.04 3.65 7.71
C GLY A 67 -7.26 3.01 8.39
N ILE A 68 -7.26 1.68 8.46
CA ILE A 68 -8.33 0.89 9.06
C ILE A 68 -8.08 0.74 10.56
N ARG A 69 -9.13 0.96 11.36
CA ARG A 69 -9.07 0.76 12.83
C ARG A 69 -8.67 -0.68 13.16
N ARG A 70 -7.88 -0.88 14.22
CA ARG A 70 -7.36 -2.19 14.65
C ARG A 70 -8.42 -3.30 14.65
N LEU A 71 -9.53 -3.09 15.36
CA LEU A 71 -10.62 -4.07 15.43
C LEU A 71 -11.21 -4.41 14.06
N VAL A 72 -11.32 -3.45 13.16
CA VAL A 72 -11.84 -3.69 11.80
C VAL A 72 -10.85 -4.54 11.00
N ARG A 73 -9.54 -4.31 11.15
CA ARG A 73 -8.49 -5.14 10.52
C ARG A 73 -8.54 -6.59 10.99
N GLU A 74 -8.70 -6.80 12.29
CA GLU A 74 -8.83 -8.15 12.90
C GLU A 74 -10.05 -8.92 12.36
N HIS A 75 -11.07 -8.22 11.85
CA HIS A 75 -12.26 -8.83 11.26
C HIS A 75 -12.19 -8.95 9.73
N CYS A 76 -11.14 -8.45 9.07
CA CYS A 76 -10.93 -8.67 7.64
C CYS A 76 -10.44 -10.11 7.40
N ASP A 77 -10.86 -10.73 6.29
CA ASP A 77 -10.33 -12.03 5.87
C ASP A 77 -8.97 -11.87 5.18
N HIS A 78 -8.81 -10.77 4.44
CA HIS A 78 -7.56 -10.34 3.81
C HIS A 78 -7.24 -8.91 4.17
N LEU A 79 -5.95 -8.61 4.40
CA LEU A 79 -5.46 -7.26 4.59
C LEU A 79 -4.40 -6.95 3.53
N VAL A 80 -4.80 -6.15 2.54
CA VAL A 80 -3.97 -5.85 1.38
C VAL A 80 -3.41 -4.44 1.43
N SER A 81 -2.22 -4.27 0.85
CA SER A 81 -1.61 -2.98 0.60
C SER A 81 -1.49 -2.71 -0.90
N ILE A 82 -1.58 -1.43 -1.27
CA ILE A 82 -1.21 -0.93 -2.60
C ILE A 82 0.17 -0.28 -2.46
N PRO A 83 1.22 -0.79 -3.13
CA PRO A 83 2.55 -0.23 -3.13
C PRO A 83 2.54 1.22 -3.59
N LEU A 84 3.22 2.04 -2.81
CA LEU A 84 3.48 3.43 -3.11
C LEU A 84 4.97 3.58 -3.36
N PHE A 85 5.32 4.27 -4.43
CA PHE A 85 6.70 4.64 -4.73
C PHE A 85 6.95 6.09 -4.27
N GLY A 86 8.08 6.34 -3.62
CA GLY A 86 8.47 7.66 -3.12
C GLY A 86 8.09 7.93 -1.66
N HIS A 87 8.01 9.21 -1.28
CA HIS A 87 7.86 9.65 0.12
C HIS A 87 6.41 9.75 0.61
N VAL A 88 5.43 9.29 -0.17
CA VAL A 88 4.01 9.41 0.18
C VAL A 88 3.57 8.20 0.99
N GLY A 89 3.15 8.43 2.24
CA GLY A 89 2.80 7.35 3.18
C GLY A 89 1.39 6.77 3.03
N SER A 90 0.52 7.36 2.20
CA SER A 90 -0.84 6.82 1.97
C SER A 90 -1.46 7.30 0.66
N LEU A 91 -2.33 6.48 0.07
CA LEU A 91 -3.19 6.90 -1.04
C LEU A 91 -4.42 7.64 -0.51
N ASN A 92 -4.94 8.56 -1.33
CA ASN A 92 -6.31 9.03 -1.16
C ASN A 92 -7.29 7.84 -1.21
N VAL A 93 -8.29 7.84 -0.34
CA VAL A 93 -9.27 6.75 -0.23
C VAL A 93 -10.02 6.50 -1.54
N SER A 94 -10.35 7.56 -2.30
CA SER A 94 -11.02 7.41 -3.59
C SER A 94 -10.13 6.75 -4.65
N VAL A 95 -8.82 7.04 -4.64
CA VAL A 95 -7.85 6.41 -5.55
C VAL A 95 -7.69 4.93 -5.21
N ALA A 96 -7.52 4.61 -3.93
CA ALA A 96 -7.48 3.21 -3.46
C ALA A 96 -8.77 2.45 -3.82
N ALA A 97 -9.94 3.08 -3.64
CA ALA A 97 -11.23 2.52 -4.04
C ALA A 97 -11.28 2.24 -5.55
N GLY A 98 -10.84 3.19 -6.37
CA GLY A 98 -10.79 3.06 -7.83
C GLY A 98 -9.91 1.89 -8.27
N VAL A 99 -8.71 1.76 -7.71
CA VAL A 99 -7.80 0.65 -7.99
C VAL A 99 -8.43 -0.69 -7.58
N ALA A 100 -8.99 -0.78 -6.37
CA ALA A 100 -9.61 -1.99 -5.86
C ALA A 100 -10.81 -2.45 -6.70
N LEU A 101 -11.69 -1.51 -7.05
CA LEU A 101 -12.87 -1.78 -7.88
C LEU A 101 -12.46 -2.17 -9.30
N TYR A 102 -11.49 -1.48 -9.90
CA TYR A 102 -11.01 -1.80 -11.24
C TYR A 102 -10.40 -3.21 -11.30
N GLU A 103 -9.61 -3.59 -10.31
CA GLU A 103 -9.06 -4.96 -10.24
C GLU A 103 -10.17 -6.00 -10.13
N ALA A 104 -11.20 -5.74 -9.32
CA ALA A 104 -12.35 -6.63 -9.22
C ALA A 104 -13.10 -6.78 -10.56
N VAL A 105 -13.31 -5.67 -11.28
CA VAL A 105 -13.96 -5.69 -12.61
C VAL A 105 -13.07 -6.42 -13.63
N ARG A 106 -11.75 -6.22 -13.59
CA ARG A 106 -10.77 -6.89 -14.45
C ARG A 106 -10.83 -8.41 -14.28
N GLN A 107 -10.77 -8.90 -13.04
CA GLN A 107 -10.83 -10.34 -12.77
C GLN A 107 -12.19 -10.96 -13.10
N ARG A 108 -13.28 -10.19 -13.01
CA ARG A 108 -14.64 -10.64 -13.36
C ARG A 108 -14.92 -10.62 -14.87
N GLY A 109 -13.97 -10.19 -15.70
CA GLY A 109 -14.12 -10.17 -17.15
C GLY A 109 -15.12 -9.13 -17.67
N ALA A 110 -15.45 -8.13 -16.85
CA ALA A 110 -16.44 -7.09 -17.19
C ALA A 110 -15.81 -5.83 -17.81
N VAL A 111 -14.49 -5.80 -18.02
CA VAL A 111 -13.80 -4.72 -18.76
C VAL A 111 -13.92 -4.99 -20.26
N PRO A 112 -14.68 -4.19 -21.05
CA PRO A 112 -14.71 -4.33 -22.50
C PRO A 112 -13.32 -3.99 -23.06
N SER A 113 -12.61 -4.96 -23.61
CA SER A 113 -11.27 -4.77 -24.17
C SER A 113 -11.31 -4.10 -25.55
N HIS A 114 -11.76 -2.84 -25.60
CA HIS A 114 -11.51 -1.95 -26.75
C HIS A 114 -10.24 -1.13 -26.56
N VAL A 115 -9.65 -1.18 -25.36
CA VAL A 115 -8.35 -0.60 -25.07
C VAL A 115 -7.32 -1.46 -25.80
N ARG A 116 -6.77 -0.92 -26.90
CA ARG A 116 -5.54 -1.47 -27.48
C ARG A 116 -4.49 -1.49 -26.38
N PRO A 117 -3.72 -2.57 -26.23
CA PRO A 117 -2.58 -2.58 -25.32
C PRO A 117 -1.80 -1.29 -25.54
N ILE A 118 -1.57 -0.50 -24.49
CA ILE A 118 -0.58 0.57 -24.57
C ILE A 118 0.70 -0.16 -24.95
N PRO A 119 1.29 0.10 -26.12
CA PRO A 119 2.57 -0.50 -26.44
C PRO A 119 3.50 -0.08 -25.31
N VAL A 120 3.96 -1.07 -24.53
CA VAL A 120 5.06 -0.84 -23.61
C VAL A 120 6.16 -0.30 -24.51
N ARG A 121 6.43 0.99 -24.40
CA ARG A 121 7.60 1.58 -25.05
C ARG A 121 8.74 0.70 -24.54
N ALA A 122 9.37 -0.07 -25.44
CA ALA A 122 10.63 -0.70 -25.12
C ALA A 122 11.45 0.37 -24.42
N ALA A 123 12.01 0.04 -23.25
CA ALA A 123 12.76 0.98 -22.44
C ALA A 123 13.97 1.47 -23.23
N ALA A 124 13.77 2.40 -24.17
CA ALA A 124 14.73 3.44 -24.43
C ALA A 124 14.76 4.20 -23.10
N GLY A 125 15.85 3.98 -22.36
CA GLY A 125 16.02 4.52 -21.01
C GLY A 125 15.62 5.99 -20.97
N PRO A 126 15.18 6.50 -19.81
CA PRO A 126 14.91 7.91 -19.69
C PRO A 126 16.24 8.64 -19.91
N GLY A 127 16.42 9.17 -21.12
CA GLY A 127 17.29 10.31 -21.35
C GLY A 127 16.68 11.46 -20.59
N ILE A 128 16.94 11.50 -19.28
CA ILE A 128 16.85 12.72 -18.50
C ILE A 128 17.93 13.60 -19.12
N VAL A 129 17.53 14.45 -20.07
CA VAL A 129 18.33 15.62 -20.42
C VAL A 129 18.15 16.56 -19.25
N GLY A 130 18.96 16.37 -18.21
CA GLY A 130 19.16 17.40 -17.21
C GLY A 130 19.78 18.62 -17.90
N PRO A 131 19.56 19.85 -17.38
CA PRO A 131 20.36 20.99 -17.80
C PRO A 131 21.84 20.58 -17.66
N GLY A 132 22.61 20.81 -18.73
CA GLY A 132 24.01 20.41 -18.79
C GLY A 132 24.76 20.93 -17.57
N ALA A 133 25.60 20.08 -16.98
CA ALA A 133 26.44 20.43 -15.85
C ALA A 133 27.49 21.48 -16.27
N GLN A 134 27.12 22.77 -16.29
CA GLN A 134 28.06 23.90 -16.39
C GLN A 134 27.59 25.13 -15.60
N ASP A 135 26.94 24.93 -14.46
CA ASP A 135 26.53 26.05 -13.60
C ASP A 135 26.75 25.58 -12.17
N GLY A 136 27.88 25.98 -11.58
CA GLY A 136 28.35 25.55 -10.27
C GLY A 136 27.51 26.12 -9.13
N GLU A 137 26.40 25.45 -8.80
CA GLU A 137 25.62 25.73 -7.59
C GLU A 137 25.58 24.47 -6.71
N THR A 138 26.39 24.51 -5.65
CA THR A 138 26.54 23.45 -4.65
C THR A 138 25.28 23.34 -3.81
N ASP A 139 24.58 22.21 -3.85
CA ASP A 139 23.46 21.89 -2.95
C ASP A 139 23.99 21.60 -1.52
N PRO A 140 23.68 22.45 -0.52
CA PRO A 140 24.18 22.30 0.84
C PRO A 140 23.63 21.08 1.60
N GLY A 141 22.68 20.33 1.02
CA GLY A 141 22.12 19.12 1.63
C GLY A 141 22.91 17.82 1.36
N LEU A 142 23.90 17.83 0.46
CA LEU A 142 24.59 16.61 0.00
C LEU A 142 25.91 16.31 0.74
N VAL A 143 26.16 16.95 1.88
CA VAL A 143 27.29 16.64 2.79
C VAL A 143 26.77 16.11 4.13
N ALA A 144 26.09 14.97 4.06
CA ALA A 144 25.91 14.09 5.20
C ALA A 144 25.84 12.64 4.69
N ARG A 145 26.90 12.21 4.00
CA ARG A 145 27.17 10.78 3.85
C ARG A 145 27.87 10.30 5.11
N TYR A 146 27.26 9.30 5.74
CA TYR A 146 27.92 8.15 6.34
C TYR A 146 29.41 8.08 6.01
N VAL A 147 30.29 8.50 6.92
CA VAL A 147 31.51 7.82 7.38
C VAL A 147 31.98 8.50 8.68
N ALA A 148 32.04 7.74 9.77
CA ALA A 148 32.95 7.86 10.93
C ALA A 148 32.40 6.90 12.02
N GLU A 149 33.12 5.98 12.65
CA GLU A 149 34.54 5.57 12.68
C GLU A 149 34.52 4.14 13.28
N ASP A 150 35.15 3.18 12.60
CA ASP A 150 35.71 2.00 13.26
C ASP A 150 37.15 2.42 13.62
N ASP A 151 37.46 2.54 14.92
CA ASP A 151 38.82 2.65 15.42
C ASP A 151 39.05 1.53 16.43
N ASP A 152 40.00 0.65 16.07
CA ASP A 152 40.61 -0.37 16.88
C ASP A 152 41.42 0.24 18.04
N GLU A 153 41.34 -0.36 19.24
CA GLU A 153 42.43 -0.35 20.23
C GLU A 153 42.71 -1.80 20.69
N GLU A 154 43.78 -2.40 20.12
CA GLU A 154 44.69 -3.36 20.80
C GLU A 154 45.44 -2.60 21.92
N GLU A 155 45.90 -3.12 23.06
CA GLU A 155 46.57 -4.39 23.38
C GLU A 155 46.66 -4.48 24.94
N ALA A 156 46.52 -5.64 25.59
CA ALA A 156 47.58 -6.39 26.32
C ALA A 156 46.94 -6.95 27.63
N ASP A 157 47.32 -8.03 28.31
CA ASP A 157 48.22 -9.17 28.17
C ASP A 157 47.82 -10.14 29.33
N GLU A 158 48.27 -11.39 29.24
CA GLU A 158 48.61 -12.27 30.36
C GLU A 158 47.53 -13.18 30.99
N SER A 159 47.38 -14.34 30.34
CA SER A 159 47.78 -15.64 30.93
C SER A 159 46.78 -16.46 31.76
N ARG A 160 46.57 -17.69 31.25
CA ARG A 160 46.60 -19.01 31.93
C ARG A 160 45.36 -19.88 31.67
N ASP A 161 45.51 -20.76 30.68
CA ASP A 161 45.57 -22.22 30.89
C ASP A 161 44.60 -22.81 31.93
N ARG A 162 43.48 -23.41 31.48
CA ARG A 162 43.34 -24.88 31.31
C ARG A 162 41.90 -25.34 30.96
N PRO A 163 41.74 -26.54 30.39
CA PRO A 163 40.52 -26.98 29.71
C PRO A 163 39.58 -27.85 30.56
N CYS A 164 38.36 -27.98 30.03
CA CYS A 164 37.37 -29.06 30.16
C CYS A 164 37.60 -30.18 31.18
N SER A 165 36.57 -30.43 31.99
CA SER A 165 35.98 -31.77 32.09
C SER A 165 34.59 -31.70 32.76
N SER A 166 33.56 -32.09 32.02
CA SER A 166 32.34 -32.71 32.57
C SER A 166 32.70 -34.10 33.12
N PRO A 167 31.86 -34.72 33.98
CA PRO A 167 30.63 -35.36 33.51
C PRO A 167 29.35 -34.81 34.14
#